data_AF-A0A7G2DTK3-F1
#
_entry.id   AF-A0A7G2DTK3-F1
#
_cell.length_a   1.000
_cell.length_b   1.000
_cell.length_c   1.000
_cell.angle_alpha   90.00
_cell.angle_beta   90.00
_cell.angle_gamma   90.00
#
_symmetry.space_group_name_H-M   'P 1'
#
loop_
_entity.id
_entity.type
_entity.pdbx_description
1 polymer ?
#
loop_
_entity_poly.entity_id
_entity_poly.type
_entity_poly.pdbx_seq_one_letter_code
_entity_poly.pdbx_strand_id
1 'polypeptide(L)'
;MAKASSTLFAVSCSASARFSFLRRSESLKPSVSRARFAVPMAMAAASAATAKKLAPAVIVGGGRVGRALQEMGNGEDLLVKRGEAVPVDFEGPILVCTRNDDLDAVLEATPQSRWKDLVFFQNGMLEPWFESKGLGDTDQVLAYFAVSKLGEPPVDGKTDTNPEGLTAAYGKWASEIAARLQSGGLSCKVLDKEAFQKQMLEKLIWICAFMLVGARHPGASVGTVEKEYRDEVSRLIQELAAAAAAEKGLTFEENMVERLCAYSRAVSHFPTAVKEFKWRNGWFYSLSEKAIAEGQPDPCPLHTEWLKELKDRPRLFEFSAFAGKVVQVGNCGFFASAQDLTSEAIEAAGVTVATEAIHISRVDVQILMSVKKPKLKEATIVGKGMIVRISQETLGVNPTKTKD
;
A
#
# COMPACT_ATOMS: atom_id res chain seq x y z
N MET A 1 25.87 -16.50 -69.60
CA MET A 1 25.61 -17.91 -69.27
C MET A 1 24.96 -17.92 -67.88
N ALA A 2 23.64 -17.76 -67.73
CA ALA A 2 22.53 -18.75 -67.83
C ALA A 2 22.65 -19.90 -66.80
N LYS A 3 21.66 -20.36 -66.03
CA LYS A 3 20.23 -20.07 -65.67
C LYS A 3 19.94 -21.04 -64.47
N ALA A 4 19.33 -20.63 -63.36
CA ALA A 4 17.90 -20.76 -62.98
C ALA A 4 17.25 -22.18 -62.99
N SER A 5 16.64 -22.57 -61.85
CA SER A 5 15.34 -23.28 -61.66
C SER A 5 15.18 -23.68 -60.17
N SER A 6 14.30 -23.05 -59.36
CA SER A 6 12.87 -23.34 -59.10
C SER A 6 12.62 -24.72 -58.47
N THR A 7 11.89 -24.86 -57.36
CA THR A 7 10.41 -24.93 -57.36
C THR A 7 9.81 -24.68 -55.95
N LEU A 8 8.77 -23.82 -55.91
CA LEU A 8 7.80 -23.59 -54.84
C LEU A 8 6.64 -24.61 -54.92
N PHE A 9 5.95 -24.88 -53.81
CA PHE A 9 4.50 -25.08 -53.85
C PHE A 9 3.82 -24.49 -52.60
N ALA A 10 2.85 -23.61 -52.88
CA ALA A 10 1.85 -23.07 -51.96
C ALA A 10 0.50 -23.16 -52.69
N VAL A 11 -0.57 -23.60 -52.03
CA VAL A 11 -2.00 -23.38 -52.39
C VAL A 11 -2.80 -23.60 -51.10
N SER A 12 -3.34 -22.58 -50.43
CA SER A 12 -4.56 -21.78 -50.66
C SER A 12 -5.86 -22.42 -50.16
N CYS A 13 -6.56 -21.68 -49.29
CA CYS A 13 -7.97 -21.80 -48.96
C CYS A 13 -8.87 -21.51 -50.18
N SER A 14 -10.12 -21.98 -50.16
CA SER A 14 -11.24 -21.28 -50.80
C SER A 14 -12.60 -21.65 -50.21
N ALA A 15 -13.55 -20.75 -50.38
CA ALA A 15 -14.80 -20.58 -49.63
C ALA A 15 -16.07 -21.04 -50.37
N SER A 16 -17.14 -21.23 -49.58
CA SER A 16 -18.57 -20.95 -49.81
C SER A 16 -19.23 -21.15 -51.18
N ALA A 17 -20.33 -21.91 -51.20
CA ALA A 17 -21.51 -21.60 -52.01
C ALA A 17 -22.81 -22.10 -51.35
N ARG A 18 -23.82 -21.22 -51.37
CA ARG A 18 -25.20 -21.42 -50.91
C ARG A 18 -25.99 -22.21 -51.96
N PHE A 19 -26.99 -23.00 -51.57
CA PHE A 19 -28.24 -23.13 -52.31
C PHE A 19 -29.40 -23.57 -51.40
N SER A 20 -30.48 -22.81 -51.49
CA SER A 20 -31.77 -22.99 -50.83
C SER A 20 -32.76 -23.61 -51.81
N PHE A 21 -33.57 -24.60 -51.39
CA PHE A 21 -34.90 -24.85 -51.97
C PHE A 21 -35.87 -25.46 -50.93
N LEU A 22 -37.10 -24.93 -50.94
CA LEU A 22 -38.25 -25.31 -50.13
C LEU A 22 -38.92 -26.60 -50.63
N ARG A 23 -39.57 -27.39 -49.75
CA ARG A 23 -41.05 -27.45 -49.55
C ARG A 23 -41.52 -28.70 -48.77
N ARG A 24 -42.47 -28.44 -47.85
CA ARG A 24 -43.65 -29.22 -47.37
C ARG A 24 -43.46 -30.71 -47.00
N SER A 25 -43.58 -31.09 -45.72
CA SER A 25 -44.77 -31.24 -44.86
C SER A 25 -45.44 -32.61 -44.99
N GLU A 26 -45.31 -33.45 -43.96
CA GLU A 26 -46.39 -34.35 -43.55
C GLU A 26 -46.31 -34.68 -42.05
N SER A 27 -47.49 -34.82 -41.47
CA SER A 27 -47.80 -34.81 -40.04
C SER A 27 -47.87 -36.24 -39.52
N LEU A 28 -47.14 -36.55 -38.46
CA LEU A 28 -47.46 -37.69 -37.57
C LEU A 28 -47.11 -37.32 -36.12
N LYS A 29 -48.15 -37.12 -35.31
CA LYS A 29 -48.07 -37.15 -33.83
C LYS A 29 -47.88 -38.60 -33.39
N PRO A 30 -47.18 -38.84 -32.27
CA PRO A 30 -47.92 -39.53 -31.21
C PRO A 30 -47.58 -39.10 -29.77
N SER A 31 -48.64 -39.10 -28.96
CA SER A 31 -48.72 -39.68 -27.62
C SER A 31 -47.77 -39.17 -26.53
N VAL A 32 -48.30 -38.27 -25.71
CA VAL A 32 -47.76 -37.95 -24.38
C VAL A 32 -48.16 -39.07 -23.41
N SER A 33 -47.22 -39.95 -23.08
CA SER A 33 -47.34 -40.85 -21.92
C SER A 33 -46.64 -40.22 -20.71
N ARG A 34 -47.46 -39.91 -19.71
CA ARG A 34 -47.09 -39.25 -18.45
C ARG A 34 -46.41 -40.27 -17.52
N ALA A 35 -45.11 -40.46 -17.66
CA ALA A 35 -44.31 -41.19 -16.67
C ALA A 35 -43.91 -40.24 -15.53
N ARG A 36 -44.51 -40.40 -14.36
CA ARG A 36 -44.10 -39.73 -13.12
C ARG A 36 -42.77 -40.35 -12.67
N PHE A 37 -41.66 -39.74 -13.06
CA PHE A 37 -40.40 -39.96 -12.36
C PHE A 37 -40.44 -39.14 -11.06
N ALA A 38 -40.68 -39.84 -9.96
CA ALA A 38 -40.46 -39.30 -8.62
C ALA A 38 -38.94 -39.12 -8.46
N VAL A 39 -38.48 -37.88 -8.57
CA VAL A 39 -37.14 -37.50 -8.11
C VAL A 39 -37.17 -37.62 -6.59
N PRO A 40 -36.28 -38.40 -5.95
CA PRO A 40 -36.16 -38.34 -4.51
C PRO A 40 -35.69 -36.94 -4.15
N MET A 41 -36.56 -36.22 -3.45
CA MET A 41 -36.27 -34.96 -2.77
C MET A 41 -35.33 -35.30 -1.61
N ALA A 42 -34.05 -35.51 -1.93
CA ALA A 42 -32.97 -35.47 -0.98
C ALA A 42 -32.91 -34.02 -0.48
N MET A 43 -33.57 -33.79 0.65
CA MET A 43 -33.49 -32.57 1.43
C MET A 43 -32.04 -32.10 1.44
N ALA A 44 -31.82 -30.90 0.90
CA ALA A 44 -30.64 -30.12 1.14
C ALA A 44 -30.55 -29.84 2.64
N ALA A 45 -29.97 -30.79 3.39
CA ALA A 45 -29.29 -30.49 4.63
C ALA A 45 -28.02 -29.72 4.25
N ALA A 46 -28.21 -28.46 3.85
CA ALA A 46 -27.14 -27.49 3.93
C ALA A 46 -26.66 -27.54 5.38
N SER A 47 -25.41 -27.95 5.56
CA SER A 47 -24.70 -27.89 6.83
C SER A 47 -24.94 -26.52 7.43
N ALA A 48 -25.82 -26.43 8.42
CA ALA A 48 -25.84 -25.33 9.36
C ALA A 48 -24.57 -25.49 10.20
N ALA A 49 -23.44 -25.12 9.60
CA ALA A 49 -22.22 -24.89 10.35
C ALA A 49 -22.59 -23.87 11.41
N THR A 50 -22.64 -24.31 12.67
CA THR A 50 -22.85 -23.43 13.82
C THR A 50 -21.87 -22.27 13.65
N ALA A 51 -22.38 -21.06 13.36
CA ALA A 51 -21.54 -19.90 13.13
C ALA A 51 -20.68 -19.72 14.39
N LYS A 52 -19.37 -20.02 14.29
CA LYS A 52 -18.43 -19.89 15.40
C LYS A 52 -18.54 -18.45 15.89
N LYS A 53 -18.93 -18.24 17.15
CA LYS A 53 -18.96 -16.90 17.76
C LYS A 53 -17.56 -16.30 17.56
N LEU A 54 -17.49 -15.13 16.92
CA LEU A 54 -16.21 -14.45 16.72
C LEU A 54 -15.60 -14.13 18.08
N ALA A 55 -14.30 -14.36 18.20
CA ALA A 55 -13.57 -14.00 19.41
C ALA A 55 -13.51 -12.47 19.53
N PRO A 56 -13.68 -11.92 20.75
CA PRO A 56 -13.41 -10.51 20.99
C PRO A 56 -11.93 -10.21 20.74
N ALA A 57 -11.63 -8.97 20.34
CA ALA A 57 -10.28 -8.53 20.05
C ALA A 57 -9.99 -7.18 20.71
N VAL A 58 -8.71 -6.96 21.03
CA VAL A 58 -8.20 -5.60 21.24
C VAL A 58 -7.84 -5.02 19.87
N ILE A 59 -8.27 -3.80 19.56
CA ILE A 59 -7.98 -3.12 18.31
C ILE A 59 -7.16 -1.88 18.63
N VAL A 60 -5.90 -1.87 18.20
CA VAL A 60 -4.99 -0.74 18.41
C VAL A 60 -5.03 0.16 17.20
N GLY A 61 -5.60 1.36 17.37
CA GLY A 61 -5.74 2.38 16.32
C GLY A 61 -7.13 2.46 15.69
N GLY A 62 -7.90 3.48 16.08
CA GLY A 62 -9.26 3.75 15.61
C GLY A 62 -9.37 4.42 14.23
N GLY A 63 -8.45 4.10 13.32
CA GLY A 63 -8.50 4.57 11.94
C GLY A 63 -9.53 3.79 11.09
N ARG A 64 -9.49 4.01 9.77
CA ARG A 64 -10.42 3.36 8.81
C ARG A 64 -10.44 1.83 8.93
N VAL A 65 -9.27 1.20 8.93
CA VAL A 65 -9.14 -0.27 9.04
C VAL A 65 -9.56 -0.76 10.43
N GLY A 66 -9.07 -0.12 11.51
CA GLY A 66 -9.40 -0.54 12.87
C GLY A 66 -10.90 -0.45 13.18
N ARG A 67 -11.58 0.61 12.71
CA ARG A 67 -13.05 0.71 12.86
C ARG A 67 -13.81 -0.32 12.05
N ALA A 68 -13.41 -0.57 10.80
CA ALA A 68 -14.02 -1.62 10.00
C ALA A 68 -13.87 -3.00 10.68
N LEU A 69 -12.69 -3.31 11.23
CA LEU A 69 -12.47 -4.57 11.96
C LEU A 69 -13.28 -4.66 13.25
N GLN A 70 -13.53 -3.53 13.93
CA GLN A 70 -14.39 -3.45 15.10
C GLN A 70 -15.85 -3.73 14.73
N GLU A 71 -16.33 -3.17 13.63
CA GLU A 71 -17.69 -3.38 13.13
C GLU A 71 -17.93 -4.83 12.67
N MET A 72 -16.89 -5.50 12.18
CA MET A 72 -16.93 -6.93 11.85
C MET A 72 -16.87 -7.86 13.07
N GLY A 73 -16.60 -7.30 14.26
CA GLY A 73 -16.49 -8.05 15.50
C GLY A 73 -17.83 -8.55 16.04
N ASN A 74 -17.79 -9.10 17.26
CA ASN A 74 -18.98 -9.60 17.95
C ASN A 74 -19.65 -8.55 18.86
N GLY A 75 -19.15 -7.29 18.85
CA GLY A 75 -19.60 -6.21 19.73
C GLY A 75 -18.88 -6.12 21.09
N GLU A 76 -17.99 -7.06 21.41
CA GLU A 76 -17.23 -7.12 22.67
C GLU A 76 -15.76 -6.65 22.51
N ASP A 77 -15.42 -6.07 21.34
CA ASP A 77 -14.07 -5.59 21.06
C ASP A 77 -13.70 -4.34 21.86
N LEU A 78 -12.44 -4.28 22.30
CA LEU A 78 -11.88 -3.10 22.94
C LEU A 78 -11.06 -2.29 21.94
N LEU A 79 -11.45 -1.04 21.70
CA LEU A 79 -10.62 -0.11 20.94
C LEU A 79 -9.64 0.63 21.85
N VAL A 80 -8.34 0.49 21.57
CA VAL A 80 -7.24 1.20 22.24
C VAL A 80 -6.75 2.34 21.36
N LYS A 81 -6.75 3.55 21.90
CA LYS A 81 -6.29 4.78 21.24
C LYS A 81 -4.84 5.09 21.61
N ARG A 82 -4.28 6.09 20.93
CA ARG A 82 -2.92 6.59 21.20
C ARG A 82 -2.80 7.01 22.67
N GLY A 83 -1.80 6.46 23.38
CA GLY A 83 -1.53 6.75 24.78
C GLY A 83 -2.29 5.89 25.78
N GLU A 84 -3.23 5.04 25.32
CA GLU A 84 -3.91 4.06 26.16
C GLU A 84 -3.10 2.75 26.18
N ALA A 85 -3.07 2.07 27.33
CA ALA A 85 -2.39 0.79 27.48
C ALA A 85 -3.28 -0.36 26.98
N VAL A 86 -2.65 -1.38 26.40
CA VAL A 86 -3.34 -2.65 26.10
C VAL A 86 -3.57 -3.41 27.41
N PRO A 87 -4.81 -3.84 27.70
CA PRO A 87 -5.11 -4.56 28.94
C PRO A 87 -4.43 -5.94 28.98
N VAL A 88 -3.84 -6.27 30.12
CA VAL A 88 -3.16 -7.56 30.33
C VAL A 88 -4.14 -8.74 30.31
N ASP A 89 -5.32 -8.58 30.93
CA ASP A 89 -6.29 -9.66 31.16
C ASP A 89 -7.33 -9.85 30.04
N PHE A 90 -7.25 -9.07 28.96
CA PHE A 90 -8.19 -9.23 27.83
C PHE A 90 -7.80 -10.43 26.97
N GLU A 91 -8.63 -11.46 26.92
CA GLU A 91 -8.38 -12.62 26.07
C GLU A 91 -8.62 -12.33 24.58
N GLY A 92 -7.79 -12.92 23.71
CA GLY A 92 -7.93 -12.80 22.26
C GLY A 92 -6.80 -12.05 21.56
N PRO A 93 -6.92 -11.87 20.23
CA PRO A 93 -5.91 -11.21 19.42
C PRO A 93 -5.88 -9.69 19.66
N ILE A 94 -4.72 -9.09 19.39
CA ILE A 94 -4.48 -7.66 19.41
C ILE A 94 -4.23 -7.19 17.98
N LEU A 95 -5.23 -6.59 17.34
CA LEU A 95 -5.20 -6.17 15.95
C LEU A 95 -4.50 -4.81 15.84
N VAL A 96 -3.28 -4.78 15.30
CA VAL A 96 -2.48 -3.57 15.17
C VAL A 96 -2.83 -2.87 13.86
N CYS A 97 -3.57 -1.77 13.96
CA CYS A 97 -4.12 -1.01 12.83
C CYS A 97 -3.56 0.43 12.75
N THR A 98 -2.43 0.68 13.38
CA THR A 98 -1.70 1.95 13.34
C THR A 98 -0.80 2.04 12.09
N ARG A 99 -0.18 3.21 11.88
CA ARG A 99 0.89 3.36 10.88
C ARG A 99 2.16 2.65 11.37
N ASN A 100 3.04 2.31 10.42
CA ASN A 100 4.29 1.63 10.74
C ASN A 100 5.19 2.43 11.70
N ASP A 101 5.20 3.77 11.59
CA ASP A 101 6.01 4.64 12.45
C ASP A 101 5.50 4.73 13.89
N ASP A 102 4.28 4.26 14.16
CA ASP A 102 3.71 4.20 15.52
C ASP A 102 3.97 2.82 16.18
N LEU A 103 4.58 1.84 15.49
CA LEU A 103 4.69 0.46 16.00
C LEU A 103 5.53 0.32 17.27
N ASP A 104 6.57 1.13 17.44
CA ASP A 104 7.37 1.13 18.67
C ASP A 104 6.52 1.51 19.88
N ALA A 105 5.68 2.55 19.75
CA ALA A 105 4.75 2.97 20.80
C ALA A 105 3.66 1.91 21.07
N VAL A 106 3.27 1.11 20.07
CA VAL A 106 2.36 -0.02 20.28
C VAL A 106 3.01 -1.09 21.15
N LEU A 107 4.28 -1.42 20.94
CA LEU A 107 4.99 -2.38 21.80
C LEU A 107 5.16 -1.85 23.22
N GLU A 108 5.50 -0.58 23.39
CA GLU A 108 5.62 0.07 24.70
C GLU A 108 4.30 0.06 25.48
N ALA A 109 3.17 0.28 24.78
CA ALA A 109 1.84 0.24 25.36
C ALA A 109 1.28 -1.19 25.57
N THR A 110 1.95 -2.21 25.04
CA THR A 110 1.52 -3.62 25.12
C THR A 110 2.35 -4.38 26.13
N PRO A 111 1.74 -4.98 27.18
CA PRO A 111 2.46 -5.85 28.10
C PRO A 111 3.24 -6.93 27.34
N GLN A 112 4.52 -7.14 27.67
CA GLN A 112 5.39 -8.06 26.93
C GLN A 112 4.84 -9.50 26.89
N SER A 113 4.13 -9.93 27.94
CA SER A 113 3.43 -11.22 28.00
C SER A 113 2.36 -11.41 26.92
N ARG A 114 1.90 -10.31 26.32
CA ARG A 114 0.86 -10.23 25.28
C ARG A 114 1.43 -9.99 23.88
N TRP A 115 2.74 -9.83 23.71
CA TRP A 115 3.34 -9.64 22.37
C TRP A 115 3.07 -10.82 21.43
N LYS A 116 2.95 -12.03 21.98
CA LYS A 116 2.55 -13.25 21.24
C LYS A 116 1.12 -13.22 20.68
N ASP A 117 0.33 -12.21 21.03
CA ASP A 117 -1.05 -12.04 20.56
C ASP A 117 -1.21 -10.85 19.60
N LEU A 118 -0.12 -10.15 19.27
CA LEU A 118 -0.12 -9.05 18.30
C LEU A 118 -0.29 -9.58 16.88
N VAL A 119 -1.25 -9.02 16.14
CA VAL A 119 -1.54 -9.32 14.74
C VAL A 119 -1.35 -8.05 13.92
N PHE A 120 -0.36 -8.05 13.02
CA PHE A 120 0.05 -6.85 12.27
C PHE A 120 -0.67 -6.74 10.93
N PHE A 121 -1.36 -5.62 10.69
CA PHE A 121 -2.05 -5.29 9.42
C PHE A 121 -1.25 -4.32 8.54
N GLN A 122 0.00 -4.06 8.90
CA GLN A 122 0.84 -3.07 8.26
C GLN A 122 1.23 -3.47 6.83
N ASN A 123 1.43 -2.48 5.98
CA ASN A 123 2.00 -2.69 4.65
C ASN A 123 3.52 -2.59 4.70
N GLY A 124 4.20 -3.27 3.78
CA GLY A 124 5.65 -3.19 3.66
C GLY A 124 6.38 -4.41 4.24
N MET A 125 7.71 -4.33 4.30
CA MET A 125 8.61 -5.33 4.85
C MET A 125 8.85 -5.04 6.34
N LEU A 126 8.20 -5.82 7.20
CA LEU A 126 8.32 -5.68 8.66
C LEU A 126 9.40 -6.58 9.26
N GLU A 127 9.87 -7.60 8.53
CA GLU A 127 10.80 -8.61 9.06
C GLU A 127 12.03 -8.00 9.75
N PRO A 128 12.76 -7.02 9.18
CA PRO A 128 13.90 -6.40 9.88
C PRO A 128 13.51 -5.72 11.20
N TRP A 129 12.30 -5.14 11.27
CA TRP A 129 11.81 -4.54 12.50
C TRP A 129 11.42 -5.62 13.52
N PHE A 130 10.75 -6.70 13.12
CA PHE A 130 10.45 -7.82 14.01
C PHE A 130 11.73 -8.40 14.62
N GLU A 131 12.73 -8.68 13.80
CA GLU A 131 14.04 -9.17 14.24
C GLU A 131 14.69 -8.22 15.27
N SER A 132 14.68 -6.91 14.99
CA SER A 132 15.27 -5.90 15.89
C SER A 132 14.58 -5.83 17.27
N LYS A 133 13.32 -6.26 17.35
CA LYS A 133 12.54 -6.27 18.60
C LYS A 133 12.51 -7.63 19.28
N GLY A 134 13.15 -8.64 18.69
CA GLY A 134 13.03 -10.02 19.16
C GLY A 134 11.61 -10.58 19.01
N LEU A 135 10.82 -10.00 18.11
CA LEU A 135 9.54 -10.55 17.70
C LEU A 135 9.84 -11.67 16.71
N GLY A 136 9.59 -12.90 17.13
CA GLY A 136 9.84 -14.07 16.30
C GLY A 136 8.79 -14.21 15.20
N ASP A 137 8.29 -15.43 15.04
CA ASP A 137 7.28 -15.77 14.05
C ASP A 137 5.92 -15.17 14.40
N THR A 138 5.70 -13.94 13.96
CA THR A 138 4.63 -13.07 14.43
C THR A 138 3.42 -13.13 13.49
N ASP A 139 2.22 -13.06 14.06
CA ASP A 139 0.97 -13.02 13.31
C ASP A 139 0.86 -11.79 12.42
N GLN A 140 0.48 -12.00 11.16
CA GLN A 140 0.41 -10.94 10.15
C GLN A 140 -0.78 -11.11 9.23
N VAL A 141 -1.24 -9.98 8.68
CA VAL A 141 -2.33 -9.91 7.71
C VAL A 141 -1.93 -9.03 6.53
N LEU A 142 -1.89 -9.64 5.35
CA LEU A 142 -1.75 -8.95 4.09
C LEU A 142 -3.12 -8.45 3.64
N ALA A 143 -3.52 -7.27 4.12
CA ALA A 143 -4.81 -6.68 3.75
C ALA A 143 -4.85 -6.26 2.26
N TYR A 144 -5.67 -6.90 1.44
CA TYR A 144 -5.94 -6.51 0.05
C TYR A 144 -7.31 -5.86 -0.13
N PHE A 145 -7.98 -5.50 0.96
CA PHE A 145 -9.21 -4.71 0.94
C PHE A 145 -8.93 -3.22 1.16
N ALA A 146 -9.85 -2.38 0.70
CA ALA A 146 -9.77 -0.93 0.87
C ALA A 146 -10.97 -0.41 1.65
N VAL A 147 -10.72 0.44 2.64
CA VAL A 147 -11.74 1.26 3.31
C VAL A 147 -11.54 2.68 2.83
N SER A 148 -12.41 3.15 1.93
CA SER A 148 -12.30 4.46 1.30
C SER A 148 -12.40 5.58 2.33
N LYS A 149 -13.46 5.58 3.15
CA LYS A 149 -13.69 6.54 4.24
C LYS A 149 -14.11 5.84 5.53
N LEU A 150 -13.98 6.56 6.64
CA LEU A 150 -14.41 6.05 7.94
C LEU A 150 -15.91 5.75 7.94
N GLY A 151 -16.29 4.55 8.36
CA GLY A 151 -17.68 4.08 8.39
C GLY A 151 -18.22 3.59 7.05
N GLU A 152 -17.43 3.62 5.96
CA GLU A 152 -17.80 2.95 4.72
C GLU A 152 -17.39 1.47 4.78
N PRO A 153 -18.21 0.56 4.21
CA PRO A 153 -17.86 -0.86 4.15
C PRO A 153 -16.58 -1.05 3.32
N PRO A 154 -15.69 -1.97 3.72
CA PRO A 154 -14.51 -2.28 2.94
C PRO A 154 -14.87 -2.94 1.61
N VAL A 155 -14.08 -2.65 0.59
CA VAL A 155 -14.13 -3.32 -0.72
C VAL A 155 -13.06 -4.40 -0.76
N ASP A 156 -13.47 -5.63 -1.05
CA ASP A 156 -12.59 -6.78 -1.14
C ASP A 156 -11.64 -6.70 -2.36
N GLY A 157 -10.43 -7.22 -2.21
CA GLY A 157 -9.38 -7.22 -3.23
C GLY A 157 -9.50 -8.36 -4.25
N LYS A 158 -10.72 -8.74 -4.61
CA LYS A 158 -10.97 -9.79 -5.61
C LYS A 158 -10.70 -9.27 -7.02
N THR A 159 -10.06 -10.10 -7.83
CA THR A 159 -9.73 -9.76 -9.23
C THR A 159 -10.20 -10.86 -10.18
N ASP A 160 -10.10 -10.61 -11.48
CA ASP A 160 -10.32 -11.61 -12.54
C ASP A 160 -9.33 -12.80 -12.47
N THR A 161 -8.10 -12.55 -12.01
CA THR A 161 -7.07 -13.59 -11.80
C THR A 161 -7.15 -14.26 -10.43
N ASN A 162 -7.80 -13.63 -9.45
CA ASN A 162 -7.92 -14.08 -8.07
C ASN A 162 -9.36 -13.87 -7.56
N PRO A 163 -10.34 -14.60 -8.11
CA PRO A 163 -11.75 -14.49 -7.70
C PRO A 163 -11.98 -14.93 -6.25
N GLU A 164 -11.10 -15.75 -5.69
CA GLU A 164 -11.07 -16.15 -4.28
C GLU A 164 -10.55 -15.05 -3.35
N GLY A 165 -9.90 -14.02 -3.91
CA GLY A 165 -9.38 -12.85 -3.21
C GLY A 165 -7.92 -12.98 -2.77
N LEU A 166 -7.32 -11.82 -2.49
CA LEU A 166 -5.89 -11.68 -2.20
C LEU A 166 -5.58 -11.48 -0.72
N THR A 167 -6.56 -11.15 0.14
CA THR A 167 -6.25 -10.97 1.56
C THR A 167 -5.79 -12.30 2.16
N ALA A 168 -4.70 -12.28 2.93
CA ALA A 168 -4.14 -13.47 3.56
C ALA A 168 -3.71 -13.18 5.00
N ALA A 169 -3.83 -14.17 5.86
CA ALA A 169 -3.42 -14.15 7.26
C ALA A 169 -2.48 -15.31 7.57
N TYR A 170 -1.54 -15.06 8.48
CA TYR A 170 -0.54 -16.00 8.97
C TYR A 170 -0.40 -15.91 10.49
N GLY A 171 -0.08 -17.04 11.12
CA GLY A 171 0.17 -17.13 12.55
C GLY A 171 -0.94 -17.80 13.35
N LYS A 172 -0.79 -17.75 14.67
CA LYS A 172 -1.68 -18.34 15.68
C LYS A 172 -3.15 -17.97 15.50
N TRP A 173 -3.42 -16.71 15.21
CA TRP A 173 -4.74 -16.08 15.13
C TRP A 173 -5.29 -16.02 13.70
N ALA A 174 -4.58 -16.54 12.70
CA ALA A 174 -4.95 -16.40 11.30
C ALA A 174 -6.37 -16.90 11.00
N SER A 175 -6.81 -17.99 11.63
CA SER A 175 -8.16 -18.54 11.47
C SER A 175 -9.24 -17.62 12.04
N GLU A 176 -9.01 -17.04 13.22
CA GLU A 176 -9.91 -16.07 13.86
C GLU A 176 -10.01 -14.79 13.04
N ILE A 177 -8.89 -14.31 12.49
CA ILE A 177 -8.88 -13.16 11.58
C ILE A 177 -9.66 -13.47 10.30
N ALA A 178 -9.44 -14.64 9.70
CA ALA A 178 -10.15 -15.03 8.50
C ALA A 178 -11.67 -15.10 8.74
N ALA A 179 -12.10 -15.69 9.85
CA ALA A 179 -13.51 -15.73 10.24
C ALA A 179 -14.11 -14.33 10.43
N ARG A 180 -13.36 -13.41 11.06
CA ARG A 180 -13.77 -12.00 11.24
C ARG A 180 -13.86 -11.24 9.91
N LEU A 181 -12.91 -11.42 9.00
CA LEU A 181 -12.98 -10.78 7.68
C LEU A 181 -14.16 -11.33 6.87
N GLN A 182 -14.42 -12.64 6.96
CA GLN A 182 -15.54 -13.30 6.29
C GLN A 182 -16.91 -12.85 6.83
N SER A 183 -17.05 -12.58 8.14
CA SER A 183 -18.28 -12.00 8.69
C SER A 183 -18.55 -10.59 8.14
N GLY A 184 -17.48 -9.86 7.78
CA GLY A 184 -17.54 -8.59 7.06
C GLY A 184 -17.72 -8.70 5.55
N GLY A 185 -17.93 -9.91 5.01
CA GLY A 185 -18.06 -10.14 3.56
C GLY A 185 -16.75 -10.09 2.77
N LEU A 186 -15.60 -10.09 3.45
CA LEU A 186 -14.28 -10.08 2.82
C LEU A 186 -13.69 -11.49 2.71
N SER A 187 -12.97 -11.73 1.62
CA SER A 187 -12.10 -12.89 1.50
C SER A 187 -10.92 -12.81 2.48
N CYS A 188 -10.45 -13.97 2.94
CA CYS A 188 -9.19 -14.11 3.63
C CYS A 188 -8.70 -15.55 3.55
N LYS A 189 -7.47 -15.74 3.06
CA LYS A 189 -6.76 -17.02 3.06
C LYS A 189 -6.00 -17.19 4.37
N VAL A 190 -5.98 -18.39 4.91
CA VAL A 190 -5.03 -18.76 5.96
C VAL A 190 -3.89 -19.51 5.29
N LEU A 191 -2.68 -18.97 5.38
CA LEU A 191 -1.51 -19.53 4.72
C LEU A 191 -0.50 -20.07 5.72
N ASP A 192 0.29 -21.04 5.29
CA ASP A 192 1.52 -21.41 5.97
C ASP A 192 2.61 -20.36 5.72
N LYS A 193 3.77 -20.55 6.36
CA LYS A 193 4.86 -19.58 6.37
C LYS A 193 5.40 -19.28 4.98
N GLU A 194 5.69 -20.32 4.21
CA GLU A 194 6.32 -20.16 2.89
C GLU A 194 5.35 -19.49 1.91
N ALA A 195 4.09 -19.94 1.87
CA ALA A 195 3.08 -19.35 1.01
C ALA A 195 2.79 -17.89 1.41
N PHE A 196 2.73 -17.59 2.71
CA PHE A 196 2.55 -16.23 3.19
C PHE A 196 3.72 -15.33 2.82
N GLN A 197 4.97 -15.79 2.96
CA GLN A 197 6.16 -15.02 2.61
C GLN A 197 6.22 -14.69 1.12
N LYS A 198 5.89 -15.64 0.24
CA LYS A 198 5.78 -15.36 -1.21
C LYS A 198 4.75 -14.27 -1.48
N GLN A 199 3.56 -14.39 -0.89
CA GLN A 199 2.50 -13.39 -1.11
C GLN A 199 2.83 -12.02 -0.50
N MET A 200 3.52 -11.98 0.65
CA MET A 200 4.00 -10.75 1.28
C MET A 200 4.97 -10.01 0.35
N LEU A 201 5.91 -10.73 -0.25
CA LEU A 201 6.87 -10.17 -1.19
C LEU A 201 6.20 -9.74 -2.49
N GLU A 202 5.24 -10.49 -3.03
CA GLU A 202 4.46 -10.05 -4.20
C GLU A 202 3.74 -8.72 -3.91
N LYS A 203 3.13 -8.58 -2.73
CA LYS A 203 2.50 -7.33 -2.30
C LYS A 203 3.50 -6.18 -2.20
N LEU A 204 4.69 -6.46 -1.66
CA LEU A 204 5.76 -5.49 -1.52
C LEU A 204 6.31 -5.06 -2.90
N ILE A 205 6.53 -6.01 -3.81
CA ILE A 205 6.96 -5.75 -5.19
C ILE A 205 5.93 -4.89 -5.90
N TRP A 206 4.64 -5.23 -5.79
CA TRP A 206 3.56 -4.42 -6.36
C TRP A 206 3.60 -2.97 -5.88
N ILE A 207 3.64 -2.75 -4.56
CA ILE A 207 3.57 -1.40 -4.01
C ILE A 207 4.85 -0.61 -4.29
N CYS A 208 6.02 -1.25 -4.32
CA CYS A 208 7.27 -0.60 -4.70
C CYS A 208 7.26 -0.21 -6.18
N ALA A 209 6.91 -1.14 -7.06
CA ALA A 209 6.99 -0.94 -8.50
C ALA A 209 5.96 0.09 -9.02
N PHE A 210 4.68 -0.09 -8.70
CA PHE A 210 3.62 0.79 -9.19
C PHE A 210 3.76 2.22 -8.66
N MET A 211 4.13 2.37 -7.39
CA MET A 211 4.28 3.69 -6.78
C MET A 211 5.53 4.41 -7.27
N LEU A 212 6.63 3.69 -7.52
CA LEU A 212 7.86 4.26 -8.06
C LEU A 212 7.66 4.71 -9.52
N VAL A 213 7.16 3.83 -10.39
CA VAL A 213 6.90 4.17 -11.80
C VAL A 213 5.93 5.34 -11.88
N GLY A 214 4.83 5.30 -11.13
CA GLY A 214 3.89 6.42 -11.14
C GLY A 214 4.49 7.73 -10.62
N ALA A 215 5.34 7.71 -9.60
CA ALA A 215 6.03 8.91 -9.12
C ALA A 215 7.00 9.51 -10.17
N ARG A 216 7.52 8.71 -11.11
CA ARG A 216 8.33 9.21 -12.24
C ARG A 216 7.49 9.98 -13.26
N HIS A 217 6.19 9.70 -13.33
CA HIS A 217 5.22 10.27 -14.26
C HIS A 217 4.21 11.16 -13.51
N PRO A 218 4.48 12.47 -13.33
CA PRO A 218 3.71 13.34 -12.46
C PRO A 218 2.19 13.28 -12.71
N GLY A 219 1.43 12.98 -11.66
CA GLY A 219 -0.04 12.87 -11.72
C GLY A 219 -0.58 11.51 -12.15
N ALA A 220 0.29 10.53 -12.45
CA ALA A 220 -0.15 9.18 -12.80
C ALA A 220 -0.88 8.50 -11.62
N SER A 221 -2.04 7.91 -11.91
CA SER A 221 -2.67 6.96 -10.99
C SER A 221 -2.11 5.56 -11.19
N VAL A 222 -2.44 4.63 -10.29
CA VAL A 222 -2.10 3.20 -10.45
C VAL A 222 -2.63 2.66 -11.79
N GLY A 223 -3.82 3.07 -12.20
CA GLY A 223 -4.41 2.70 -13.50
C GLY A 223 -3.66 3.30 -14.68
N THR A 224 -3.17 4.54 -14.58
CA THR A 224 -2.29 5.12 -15.61
C THR A 224 -1.01 4.30 -15.74
N VAL A 225 -0.39 3.89 -14.63
CA VAL A 225 0.81 3.03 -14.66
C VAL A 225 0.53 1.69 -15.34
N GLU A 226 -0.58 1.03 -14.98
CA GLU A 226 -0.96 -0.26 -15.58
C GLU A 226 -1.23 -0.17 -17.09
N LYS A 227 -1.84 0.94 -17.54
CA LYS A 227 -2.30 1.11 -18.92
C LYS A 227 -1.25 1.73 -19.85
N GLU A 228 -0.54 2.76 -19.40
CA GLU A 228 0.32 3.61 -20.23
C GLU A 228 1.81 3.33 -19.99
N TYR A 229 2.18 2.86 -18.80
CA TYR A 229 3.57 2.60 -18.41
C TYR A 229 3.80 1.12 -18.07
N ARG A 230 3.03 0.22 -18.70
CA ARG A 230 3.05 -1.22 -18.44
C ARG A 230 4.43 -1.84 -18.62
N ASP A 231 5.17 -1.44 -19.65
CA ASP A 231 6.50 -1.97 -19.93
C ASP A 231 7.53 -1.54 -18.87
N GLU A 232 7.40 -0.33 -18.33
CA GLU A 232 8.25 0.14 -17.22
C GLU A 232 7.97 -0.64 -15.95
N VAL A 233 6.71 -0.75 -15.56
CA VAL A 233 6.34 -1.46 -14.31
C VAL A 233 6.61 -2.95 -14.42
N SER A 234 6.46 -3.56 -15.60
CA SER A 234 6.75 -4.99 -15.80
C SER A 234 8.24 -5.29 -15.62
N ARG A 235 9.13 -4.46 -16.19
CA ARG A 235 10.58 -4.61 -16.00
C ARG A 235 10.98 -4.44 -14.54
N LEU A 236 10.40 -3.46 -13.85
CA LEU A 236 10.68 -3.24 -12.44
C LEU A 236 10.15 -4.37 -11.55
N ILE A 237 8.95 -4.90 -11.83
CA ILE A 237 8.42 -6.08 -11.12
C ILE A 237 9.39 -7.26 -11.27
N GLN A 238 9.89 -7.52 -12.48
CA GLN A 238 10.81 -8.63 -12.74
C GLN A 238 12.15 -8.46 -12.00
N GLU A 239 12.72 -7.25 -12.00
CA GLU A 239 13.95 -6.94 -11.26
C GLU A 239 13.76 -7.16 -9.75
N LEU A 240 12.71 -6.56 -9.16
CA LEU A 240 12.44 -6.68 -7.73
C LEU A 240 12.11 -8.12 -7.33
N ALA A 241 11.41 -8.87 -8.19
CA ALA A 241 11.14 -10.29 -7.96
C ALA A 241 12.44 -11.12 -7.96
N ALA A 242 13.36 -10.87 -8.89
CA ALA A 242 14.65 -11.56 -8.93
C ALA A 242 15.48 -11.27 -7.66
N ALA A 243 15.55 -10.01 -7.24
CA ALA A 243 16.27 -9.62 -6.02
C ALA A 243 15.63 -10.24 -4.76
N ALA A 244 14.31 -10.20 -4.64
CA ALA A 244 13.59 -10.80 -3.51
C ALA A 244 13.75 -12.33 -3.47
N ALA A 245 13.69 -13.00 -4.62
CA ALA A 245 13.87 -14.44 -4.74
C ALA A 245 15.29 -14.85 -4.30
N ALA A 246 16.31 -14.11 -4.74
CA ALA A 246 17.70 -14.36 -4.35
C ALA A 246 17.93 -14.14 -2.85
N GLU A 247 17.43 -13.03 -2.30
CA GLU A 247 17.60 -12.69 -0.87
C GLU A 247 16.89 -13.68 0.06
N LYS A 248 15.73 -14.18 -0.34
CA LYS A 248 14.90 -15.06 0.49
C LYS A 248 15.01 -16.54 0.15
N GLY A 249 15.80 -16.90 -0.86
CA GLY A 249 15.98 -18.28 -1.30
C GLY A 249 14.69 -18.95 -1.73
N LEU A 250 13.81 -18.23 -2.42
CA LEU A 250 12.48 -18.71 -2.82
C LEU A 250 12.24 -18.61 -4.33
N THR A 251 11.24 -19.33 -4.80
CA THR A 251 10.76 -19.29 -6.18
C THR A 251 9.32 -18.79 -6.19
N PHE A 252 9.08 -17.73 -6.96
CA PHE A 252 7.74 -17.21 -7.21
C PHE A 252 7.02 -17.99 -8.31
N GLU A 253 5.70 -17.92 -8.26
CA GLU A 253 4.77 -18.45 -9.23
C GLU A 253 4.81 -17.63 -10.52
N GLU A 254 4.77 -18.32 -11.67
CA GLU A 254 4.73 -17.71 -13.00
C GLU A 254 3.58 -16.71 -13.16
N ASN A 255 3.67 -15.78 -14.12
CA ASN A 255 2.64 -14.75 -14.39
C ASN A 255 2.40 -13.73 -13.26
N MET A 256 3.43 -13.44 -12.46
CA MET A 256 3.37 -12.41 -11.41
C MET A 256 2.96 -11.04 -11.99
N VAL A 257 3.55 -10.63 -13.12
CA VAL A 257 3.24 -9.34 -13.75
C VAL A 257 1.74 -9.22 -14.03
N GLU A 258 1.13 -10.26 -14.58
CA GLU A 258 -0.29 -10.31 -14.91
C GLU A 258 -1.17 -10.20 -13.66
N ARG A 259 -0.85 -10.95 -12.59
CA ARG A 259 -1.57 -10.87 -11.29
C ARG A 259 -1.47 -9.48 -10.67
N LEU A 260 -0.27 -8.90 -10.66
CA LEU A 260 -0.04 -7.57 -10.09
C LEU A 260 -0.74 -6.47 -10.91
N CYS A 261 -0.76 -6.59 -12.24
CA CYS A 261 -1.56 -5.71 -13.10
C CYS A 261 -3.06 -5.88 -12.84
N ALA A 262 -3.54 -7.11 -12.63
CA ALA A 262 -4.94 -7.39 -12.33
C ALA A 262 -5.42 -6.70 -11.05
N TYR A 263 -4.63 -6.80 -9.98
CA TYR A 263 -4.91 -6.06 -8.76
C TYR A 263 -4.89 -4.55 -8.99
N SER A 264 -3.93 -4.04 -9.76
CA SER A 264 -3.81 -2.61 -10.09
C SER A 264 -5.04 -2.05 -10.77
N ARG A 265 -5.73 -2.83 -11.62
CA ARG A 265 -7.00 -2.42 -12.23
C ARG A 265 -8.11 -2.21 -11.19
N ALA A 266 -8.18 -3.04 -10.15
CA ALA A 266 -9.15 -2.91 -9.06
C ALA A 266 -8.92 -1.63 -8.21
N VAL A 267 -7.68 -1.15 -8.14
CA VAL A 267 -7.28 0.06 -7.40
C VAL A 267 -6.80 1.19 -8.32
N SER A 268 -7.30 1.22 -9.56
CA SER A 268 -6.80 2.08 -10.65
C SER A 268 -6.87 3.59 -10.39
N HIS A 269 -7.76 4.04 -9.50
CA HIS A 269 -7.96 5.45 -9.19
C HIS A 269 -6.98 6.00 -8.14
N PHE A 270 -6.24 5.13 -7.43
CA PHE A 270 -5.34 5.59 -6.38
C PHE A 270 -4.16 6.40 -6.95
N PRO A 271 -3.81 7.55 -6.34
CA PRO A 271 -2.64 8.31 -6.75
C PRO A 271 -1.37 7.56 -6.40
N THR A 272 -0.35 7.68 -7.24
CA THR A 272 0.95 7.07 -7.00
C THR A 272 1.87 8.03 -6.26
N ALA A 273 2.59 7.52 -5.27
CA ALA A 273 3.62 8.25 -4.54
C ALA A 273 4.52 7.28 -3.78
N VAL A 274 5.83 7.55 -3.79
CA VAL A 274 6.77 6.84 -2.92
C VAL A 274 6.54 7.32 -1.47
N LYS A 275 5.97 6.44 -0.64
CA LYS A 275 5.65 6.69 0.77
C LYS A 275 6.18 5.56 1.64
N GLU A 276 6.28 5.82 2.95
CA GLU A 276 6.73 4.82 3.93
C GLU A 276 8.05 4.17 3.49
N PHE A 277 9.00 5.00 3.02
CA PHE A 277 10.18 4.53 2.27
C PHE A 277 10.90 3.40 3.00
N LYS A 278 11.24 3.59 4.27
CA LYS A 278 11.88 2.57 5.14
C LYS A 278 11.23 1.19 5.04
N TRP A 279 9.90 1.15 4.96
CA TRP A 279 9.10 -0.07 5.01
C TRP A 279 8.80 -0.65 3.63
N ARG A 280 8.98 0.14 2.56
CA ARG A 280 8.64 -0.26 1.19
C ARG A 280 9.90 -0.30 0.32
N ASN A 281 10.09 0.72 -0.50
CA ASN A 281 11.23 0.83 -1.42
C ASN A 281 12.59 0.78 -0.70
N GLY A 282 12.65 1.20 0.56
CA GLY A 282 13.86 1.19 1.38
C GLY A 282 14.40 -0.21 1.64
N TRP A 283 13.57 -1.26 1.65
CA TRP A 283 14.06 -2.63 1.80
C TRP A 283 14.89 -3.04 0.57
N PHE A 284 14.33 -2.91 -0.64
CA PHE A 284 15.06 -3.18 -1.88
C PHE A 284 16.30 -2.29 -2.04
N TYR A 285 16.18 -1.00 -1.72
CA TYR A 285 17.32 -0.08 -1.77
C TYR A 285 18.44 -0.50 -0.82
N SER A 286 18.12 -1.04 0.36
CA SER A 286 19.13 -1.54 1.30
C SER A 286 19.88 -2.77 0.77
N LEU A 287 19.23 -3.61 -0.05
CA LEU A 287 19.91 -4.72 -0.74
C LEU A 287 20.95 -4.18 -1.73
N SER A 288 20.58 -3.13 -2.47
CA SER A 288 21.49 -2.43 -3.37
C SER A 288 22.68 -1.79 -2.64
N GLU A 289 22.41 -1.06 -1.55
CA GLU A 289 23.47 -0.45 -0.74
C GLU A 289 24.45 -1.49 -0.18
N LYS A 290 23.92 -2.61 0.33
CA LYS A 290 24.73 -3.72 0.84
C LYS A 290 25.62 -4.32 -0.25
N ALA A 291 25.05 -4.69 -1.39
CA ALA A 291 25.79 -5.32 -2.49
C ALA A 291 26.91 -4.39 -3.01
N ILE A 292 26.61 -3.11 -3.21
CA ILE A 292 27.59 -2.12 -3.68
C ILE A 292 28.72 -1.93 -2.66
N ALA A 293 28.39 -1.87 -1.36
CA ALA A 293 29.39 -1.76 -0.30
C ALA A 293 30.33 -2.98 -0.24
N GLU A 294 29.83 -4.15 -0.62
CA GLU A 294 30.58 -5.41 -0.73
C GLU A 294 31.33 -5.55 -2.09
N GLY A 295 31.28 -4.52 -2.96
CA GLY A 295 31.89 -4.53 -4.28
C GLY A 295 31.18 -5.42 -5.31
N GLN A 296 29.95 -5.83 -5.02
CA GLN A 296 29.10 -6.61 -5.92
C GLN A 296 28.26 -5.71 -6.84
N PRO A 297 27.77 -6.25 -7.98
CA PRO A 297 26.79 -5.54 -8.80
C PRO A 297 25.53 -5.19 -7.99
N ASP A 298 24.90 -4.06 -8.32
CA ASP A 298 23.60 -3.70 -7.77
C ASP A 298 22.55 -4.76 -8.19
N PRO A 299 21.85 -5.43 -7.25
CA PRO A 299 20.78 -6.38 -7.56
C PRO A 299 19.50 -5.72 -8.10
N CYS A 300 19.30 -4.42 -7.87
CA CYS A 300 18.12 -3.65 -8.29
C CYS A 300 18.52 -2.36 -9.04
N PRO A 301 19.27 -2.44 -10.15
CA PRO A 301 19.86 -1.27 -10.79
C PRO A 301 18.81 -0.27 -11.34
N LEU A 302 17.71 -0.75 -11.93
CA LEU A 302 16.64 0.13 -12.42
C LEU A 302 15.94 0.83 -11.25
N HIS A 303 15.61 0.07 -10.20
CA HIS A 303 15.01 0.61 -8.98
C HIS A 303 15.87 1.71 -8.34
N THR A 304 17.16 1.43 -8.17
CA THR A 304 18.13 2.38 -7.61
C THR A 304 18.25 3.64 -8.47
N GLU A 305 18.37 3.48 -9.79
CA GLU A 305 18.43 4.60 -10.74
C GLU A 305 17.17 5.47 -10.63
N TRP A 306 15.99 4.87 -10.71
CA TRP A 306 14.72 5.60 -10.69
C TRP A 306 14.44 6.28 -9.35
N LEU A 307 14.88 5.71 -8.22
CA LEU A 307 14.82 6.40 -6.94
C LEU A 307 15.73 7.63 -6.88
N LYS A 308 16.91 7.57 -7.50
CA LYS A 308 17.84 8.72 -7.59
C LYS A 308 17.28 9.81 -8.52
N GLU A 309 16.73 9.43 -9.67
CA GLU A 309 16.06 10.36 -10.59
C GLU A 309 14.98 11.20 -9.88
N LEU A 310 14.23 10.56 -8.97
CA LEU A 310 13.26 11.29 -8.16
C LEU A 310 13.98 12.26 -7.23
N LYS A 311 15.00 11.84 -6.45
CA LYS A 311 15.70 12.68 -5.45
C LYS A 311 16.17 14.01 -6.02
N ASP A 312 16.57 13.99 -7.29
CA ASP A 312 17.07 15.16 -8.00
C ASP A 312 15.96 16.09 -8.53
N ARG A 313 14.67 15.74 -8.35
CA ARG A 313 13.52 16.59 -8.68
C ARG A 313 13.15 17.50 -7.48
N PRO A 314 13.25 18.84 -7.60
CA PRO A 314 13.07 19.78 -6.48
C PRO A 314 11.67 19.86 -5.82
N ARG A 315 10.71 18.99 -6.14
CA ARG A 315 9.31 19.13 -5.69
C ARG A 315 8.57 17.84 -5.34
N LEU A 316 9.24 16.70 -5.25
CA LEU A 316 8.56 15.41 -4.98
C LEU A 316 9.06 14.70 -3.71
N PHE A 317 10.05 15.27 -3.01
CA PHE A 317 10.52 14.74 -1.74
C PHE A 317 9.88 15.49 -0.58
N GLU A 318 8.64 15.11 -0.26
CA GLU A 318 8.35 14.93 1.16
C GLU A 318 9.08 13.65 1.58
N PHE A 319 10.38 13.79 1.86
CA PHE A 319 10.99 12.88 2.81
C PHE A 319 10.16 13.00 4.09
N SER A 320 9.59 11.89 4.55
CA SER A 320 9.21 11.73 5.96
C SER A 320 10.44 11.72 6.88
N ALA A 321 11.63 12.05 6.36
CA ALA A 321 12.80 12.41 7.13
C ALA A 321 12.86 13.94 7.29
N PHE A 322 12.14 14.44 8.30
CA PHE A 322 12.57 15.57 9.13
C PHE A 322 11.84 15.41 10.47
N ALA A 323 12.48 15.42 11.65
CA ALA A 323 13.87 15.49 12.04
C ALA A 323 13.89 15.36 13.58
N GLY A 324 14.57 14.39 14.20
CA GLY A 324 16.03 14.39 14.39
C GLY A 324 16.83 15.22 13.38
N LYS A 325 17.30 16.39 13.82
CA LYS A 325 18.01 17.44 13.06
C LYS A 325 19.10 16.94 12.11
N VAL A 326 19.20 17.58 10.94
CA VAL A 326 20.48 18.05 10.42
C VAL A 326 20.40 19.56 10.28
N VAL A 327 21.06 20.25 11.21
CA VAL A 327 21.51 21.64 11.04
C VAL A 327 23.01 21.57 11.22
N GLN A 328 23.77 21.99 10.22
CA GLN A 328 25.20 22.22 10.38
C GLN A 328 25.36 23.39 11.36
N VAL A 329 25.62 23.07 12.62
CA VAL A 329 26.01 24.02 13.66
C VAL A 329 27.52 23.87 13.81
N GLY A 330 28.26 24.91 13.45
CA GLY A 330 29.68 24.99 13.76
C GLY A 330 29.90 24.80 15.27
N ASN A 331 30.92 23.99 15.58
CA ASN A 331 31.50 23.66 16.88
C ASN A 331 30.71 23.99 18.16
N CYS A 332 30.56 22.93 18.97
CA CYS A 332 30.08 22.85 20.36
C CYS A 332 28.58 22.52 20.48
N GLY A 333 28.31 21.26 20.83
CA GLY A 333 26.96 20.70 20.94
C GLY A 333 26.27 20.98 22.28
N PHE A 334 24.94 20.86 22.29
CA PHE A 334 24.06 20.48 23.41
C PHE A 334 22.65 20.18 22.85
N PHE A 335 21.91 19.24 23.47
CA PHE A 335 20.57 18.76 23.06
C PHE A 335 19.44 19.32 23.96
N ALA A 336 18.27 19.63 23.38
CA ALA A 336 16.99 19.76 24.09
C ALA A 336 15.77 19.62 23.13
N SER A 337 14.65 19.12 23.65
CA SER A 337 13.38 18.81 22.96
C SER A 337 12.39 20.00 23.00
N ALA A 338 11.51 20.14 22.00
CA ALA A 338 10.51 21.21 21.93
C ALA A 338 9.12 20.68 22.31
N GLN A 339 8.74 20.90 23.56
CA GLN A 339 7.34 21.00 23.99
C GLN A 339 7.09 22.49 24.30
N ASP A 340 5.86 22.95 24.06
CA ASP A 340 5.32 24.26 24.44
C ASP A 340 5.49 25.43 23.44
N LEU A 341 4.50 25.58 22.56
CA LEU A 341 4.13 26.88 21.98
C LEU A 341 2.65 27.14 22.32
N THR A 342 2.40 28.12 23.20
CA THR A 342 1.06 28.59 23.59
C THR A 342 0.63 29.80 22.76
N SER A 343 -0.68 30.03 22.67
CA SER A 343 -1.33 31.06 21.84
C SER A 343 -0.87 32.50 22.13
N GLU A 344 -0.30 32.77 23.30
CA GLU A 344 0.22 34.09 23.70
C GLU A 344 1.47 34.50 22.90
N ALA A 345 2.22 33.55 22.33
CA ALA A 345 3.40 33.85 21.52
C ALA A 345 3.07 34.48 20.15
N ILE A 346 1.82 34.36 19.69
CA ILE A 346 1.38 34.81 18.36
C ILE A 346 0.99 36.31 18.39
N GLU A 347 0.44 36.81 19.50
CA GLU A 347 0.03 38.22 19.62
C GLU A 347 1.23 39.18 19.80
N ALA A 348 2.34 38.73 20.39
CA ALA A 348 3.52 39.57 20.60
C ALA A 348 4.30 39.90 19.31
N ALA A 349 3.99 39.23 18.19
CA ALA A 349 4.70 39.40 16.92
C ALA A 349 4.10 40.50 15.99
N GLY A 350 3.07 41.23 16.43
CA GLY A 350 2.48 42.32 15.62
C GLY A 350 1.82 41.86 14.32
N VAL A 351 1.40 40.60 14.25
CA VAL A 351 0.71 40.01 13.09
C VAL A 351 -0.79 40.26 13.22
N THR A 352 -1.34 41.19 12.44
CA THR A 352 -2.79 41.34 12.32
C THR A 352 -3.33 40.22 11.43
N VAL A 353 -3.99 39.22 12.02
CA VAL A 353 -4.78 38.23 11.27
C VAL A 353 -6.16 38.80 11.05
N ALA A 354 -6.54 39.09 9.80
CA ALA A 354 -7.92 39.47 9.49
C ALA A 354 -8.82 38.25 9.70
N THR A 355 -9.50 38.20 10.84
CA THR A 355 -10.43 37.13 11.20
C THR A 355 -11.83 37.46 10.69
N GLU A 356 -12.22 36.89 9.56
CA GLU A 356 -13.65 36.59 9.32
C GLU A 356 -13.85 35.10 9.55
N ALA A 357 -14.54 34.81 10.67
CA ALA A 357 -15.07 33.54 11.16
C ALA A 357 -14.59 32.25 10.45
N ILE A 358 -13.54 31.62 11.00
CA ILE A 358 -13.26 30.21 10.75
C ILE A 358 -13.61 29.43 12.02
N HIS A 359 -14.67 28.64 11.92
CA HIS A 359 -15.02 27.63 12.91
C HIS A 359 -13.93 26.55 12.88
N ILE A 360 -13.21 26.37 13.99
CA ILE A 360 -12.08 25.45 14.08
C ILE A 360 -12.60 24.02 14.18
N SER A 361 -12.70 23.34 13.03
CA SER A 361 -12.65 21.89 12.94
C SER A 361 -11.35 21.51 12.24
N ARG A 362 -10.48 20.81 12.96
CA ARG A 362 -9.12 20.37 12.59
C ARG A 362 -8.97 19.97 11.11
N VAL A 363 -8.34 20.84 10.33
CA VAL A 363 -7.66 20.54 9.06
C VAL A 363 -6.36 21.36 9.06
N ASP A 364 -5.29 20.76 8.54
CA ASP A 364 -3.96 21.35 8.39
C ASP A 364 -4.01 22.80 7.89
N VAL A 365 -3.38 23.71 8.66
CA VAL A 365 -3.22 25.10 8.23
C VAL A 365 -1.99 25.19 7.34
N GLN A 366 -2.19 25.24 6.03
CA GLN A 366 -1.18 25.79 5.13
C GLN A 366 -1.16 27.31 5.30
N ILE A 367 -0.13 27.85 5.96
CA ILE A 367 0.11 29.30 5.95
C ILE A 367 0.80 29.64 4.64
N LEU A 368 0.00 30.02 3.63
CA LEU A 368 0.54 30.63 2.41
C LEU A 368 0.87 32.10 2.71
N MET A 369 2.12 32.39 3.08
CA MET A 369 2.56 33.78 3.27
C MET A 369 2.71 34.47 1.91
N SER A 370 1.69 35.22 1.49
CA SER A 370 1.80 36.16 0.38
C SER A 370 2.41 37.47 0.91
N VAL A 371 3.73 37.63 0.75
CA VAL A 371 4.39 38.91 1.07
C VAL A 371 4.07 39.91 -0.04
N LYS A 372 3.00 40.70 0.14
CA LYS A 372 2.75 41.87 -0.71
C LYS A 372 3.74 42.98 -0.34
N LYS A 373 4.82 43.06 -1.14
CA LYS A 373 5.85 44.12 -1.28
C LYS A 373 7.24 43.78 -0.71
N PRO A 374 8.33 44.02 -1.46
CA PRO A 374 9.67 43.59 -1.10
C PRO A 374 10.39 44.67 -0.29
N LYS A 375 10.25 44.67 1.04
CA LYS A 375 11.14 45.42 1.94
C LYS A 375 11.27 44.74 3.30
N LEU A 376 11.81 43.53 3.34
CA LEU A 376 12.32 42.92 4.57
C LEU A 376 13.75 42.47 4.27
N LYS A 377 14.73 43.26 4.73
CA LYS A 377 16.16 42.96 4.51
C LYS A 377 16.73 42.02 5.56
N GLU A 378 16.06 41.84 6.69
CA GLU A 378 16.40 40.89 7.75
C GLU A 378 15.23 40.87 8.76
N ALA A 379 14.94 39.71 9.32
CA ALA A 379 14.05 39.58 10.47
C ALA A 379 14.78 38.77 11.55
N THR A 380 14.83 39.31 12.76
CA THR A 380 15.35 38.61 13.94
C THR A 380 14.18 38.29 14.84
N ILE A 381 13.89 37.01 15.03
CA ILE A 381 12.89 36.55 16.00
C ILE A 381 13.64 36.23 17.29
N VAL A 382 13.31 36.94 18.38
CA VAL A 382 13.89 36.71 19.71
C VAL A 382 12.83 36.05 20.57
N GLY A 383 12.92 34.73 20.71
CA GLY A 383 12.19 33.96 21.73
C GLY A 383 13.15 33.56 22.84
N LYS A 384 12.67 33.39 24.08
CA LYS A 384 13.47 33.02 25.25
C LYS A 384 14.39 31.82 24.94
N GLY A 385 15.66 32.10 24.65
CA GLY A 385 16.72 31.11 24.45
C GLY A 385 17.11 30.78 23.00
N MET A 386 16.50 31.38 21.96
CA MET A 386 16.93 31.15 20.56
C MET A 386 16.99 32.44 19.74
N ILE A 387 18.07 32.59 18.96
CA ILE A 387 18.21 33.61 17.92
C ILE A 387 18.14 32.90 16.57
N VAL A 388 17.10 33.18 15.79
CA VAL A 388 17.00 32.72 14.40
C VAL A 388 17.29 33.91 13.49
N ARG A 389 18.32 33.80 12.64
CA ARG A 389 18.62 34.76 11.57
C ARG A 389 18.23 34.17 10.21
N ILE A 390 17.50 34.93 9.42
CA ILE A 390 17.12 34.58 8.05
C ILE A 390 17.76 35.61 7.13
N SER A 391 18.67 35.18 6.25
CA SER A 391 19.28 36.01 5.20
C SER A 391 18.89 35.50 3.82
N GLN A 392 18.70 36.42 2.87
CA GLN A 392 18.34 36.11 1.50
C GLN A 392 19.62 35.98 0.65
N GLU A 393 19.99 34.78 0.21
CA GLU A 393 21.01 34.62 -0.85
C GLU A 393 20.35 34.79 -2.23
N THR A 394 20.94 35.65 -3.05
CA THR A 394 20.38 36.07 -4.34
C THR A 394 20.93 35.16 -5.45
N LEU A 395 20.08 34.34 -6.08
CA LEU A 395 20.44 33.61 -7.30
C LEU A 395 20.52 34.58 -8.48
N GLY A 396 21.69 34.68 -9.11
CA GLY A 396 21.97 35.57 -10.23
C GLY A 396 21.18 35.19 -11.50
N VAL A 397 20.51 36.19 -12.10
CA VAL A 397 19.79 36.08 -13.37
C VAL A 397 20.74 36.41 -14.52
N ASN A 398 20.81 35.53 -15.51
CA ASN A 398 21.60 35.71 -16.73
C ASN A 398 20.79 36.54 -17.76
N PRO A 399 21.24 37.72 -18.23
CA PRO A 399 20.43 38.58 -19.08
C PRO A 399 20.87 38.50 -20.54
N THR A 400 20.04 37.93 -21.43
CA THR A 400 20.04 38.33 -22.84
C THR A 400 18.68 38.05 -23.49
N LYS A 401 17.89 39.11 -23.66
CA LYS A 401 17.46 39.66 -24.97
C LYS A 401 16.23 40.55 -24.75
N THR A 402 16.48 41.85 -24.77
CA THR A 402 15.51 42.90 -25.06
C THR A 402 14.96 42.74 -26.48
N LYS A 403 13.67 43.00 -26.65
CA LYS A 403 13.08 43.51 -27.90
C LYS A 403 12.09 44.60 -27.52
N ASP A 404 12.12 45.65 -28.33
CA ASP A 404 11.29 46.85 -28.29
C ASP A 404 9.79 46.56 -28.24
#